data_AF-A0A5D3DWZ7-F1
#
_entry.id   AF-A0A5D3DWZ7-F1
#
_cell.length_a   1.000
_cell.length_b   1.000
_cell.length_c   1.000
_cell.angle_alpha   90.00
_cell.angle_beta   90.00
_cell.angle_gamma   90.00
#
_symmetry.space_group_name_H-M   'P 1'
#
loop_
_entity.id
_entity.type
_entity.pdbx_description
1 polymer ?
#
loop_
_entity_poly.entity_id
_entity_poly.type
_entity_poly.pdbx_seq_one_letter_code
_entity_poly.pdbx_strand_id
1 'polypeptide(L)'
;MNYEDFIEDYYKLSTYVSCYSPQFQPVPHEDYWITPVMPVLHPDPSLLRKPNRPKSSRYHNEMDWREPSSQVQCGFCGQRGHNRRKCPLLQRRAPDN
;
A
#
# COMPACT_ATOMS: atom_id res chain seq x y z
N MET A 1 -33.91 -28.12 -27.86
CA MET A 1 -32.52 -27.65 -27.75
C MET A 1 -32.27 -27.33 -26.29
N ASN A 2 -31.44 -28.13 -25.61
CA ASN A 2 -31.00 -27.81 -24.25
C ASN A 2 -29.71 -26.99 -24.36
N TYR A 3 -29.57 -25.94 -23.55
CA TYR A 3 -28.37 -25.09 -23.60
C TYR A 3 -27.12 -25.84 -23.08
N GLU A 4 -27.34 -26.87 -22.25
CA GLU A 4 -26.28 -27.70 -21.66
C GLU A 4 -25.48 -28.49 -22.70
N ASP A 5 -26.06 -28.74 -23.89
CA ASP A 5 -25.40 -29.45 -25.00
C ASP A 5 -24.30 -28.60 -25.66
N PHE A 6 -24.29 -27.29 -25.44
CA PHE A 6 -23.25 -26.37 -25.94
C PHE A 6 -22.08 -26.18 -24.95
N ILE A 7 -22.18 -26.79 -23.76
CA ILE A 7 -21.15 -26.67 -22.72
C ILE A 7 -20.21 -27.86 -22.85
N GLU A 8 -18.93 -27.59 -23.16
CA GLU A 8 -17.89 -28.63 -23.16
C GLU A 8 -17.76 -29.27 -21.78
N ASP A 9 -17.45 -30.58 -21.75
CA ASP A 9 -17.39 -31.37 -20.52
C ASP A 9 -16.47 -30.78 -19.44
N TYR A 10 -15.40 -30.10 -19.83
CA TYR A 10 -14.46 -29.45 -18.91
C TYR A 10 -15.12 -28.37 -18.04
N TYR A 11 -16.12 -27.66 -18.57
CA TYR A 11 -16.81 -26.57 -17.88
C TYR A 11 -18.07 -27.03 -17.12
N LYS A 12 -18.41 -28.32 -17.17
CA LYS A 12 -19.57 -28.84 -16.45
C LYS A 12 -19.30 -28.86 -14.94
N LEU A 13 -20.35 -28.56 -14.17
CA LEU A 13 -20.34 -28.64 -12.71
C LEU A 13 -19.92 -30.02 -12.20
N SER A 14 -20.34 -31.10 -12.86
CA SER A 14 -19.96 -32.48 -12.54
C SER A 14 -18.43 -32.67 -12.59
N THR A 15 -17.77 -32.13 -13.62
CA THR A 15 -16.32 -32.19 -13.79
C THR A 15 -15.61 -31.36 -12.74
N TYR A 16 -16.08 -30.14 -12.47
CA TYR A 16 -15.54 -29.30 -11.39
C TYR A 16 -15.59 -30.03 -10.04
N VAL A 17 -16.77 -30.54 -9.66
CA VAL A 17 -16.95 -31.29 -8.40
C VAL A 17 -16.04 -32.53 -8.38
N SER A 18 -15.93 -33.27 -9.47
CA SER A 18 -15.06 -34.45 -9.56
C SER A 18 -13.57 -34.10 -9.43
N CYS A 19 -13.11 -32.99 -10.01
CA CYS A 19 -11.72 -32.54 -9.89
C CYS A 19 -11.34 -32.19 -8.45
N TYR A 20 -12.26 -31.57 -7.71
CA TYR A 20 -11.99 -31.07 -6.36
C TYR A 20 -12.46 -32.00 -5.24
N SER A 21 -13.30 -33.01 -5.54
CA SER A 21 -13.81 -33.99 -4.57
C SER A 21 -12.72 -34.81 -3.87
N PRO A 22 -11.67 -35.34 -4.54
CA PRO A 22 -10.74 -36.29 -3.94
C PRO A 22 -9.74 -35.73 -2.92
N GLN A 23 -9.75 -34.43 -2.59
CA GLN A 23 -8.59 -33.78 -1.95
C GLN A 23 -8.86 -32.99 -0.68
N PHE A 24 -10.12 -32.82 -0.27
CA PHE A 24 -10.39 -32.19 1.01
C PHE A 24 -10.41 -33.23 2.12
N GLN A 25 -9.24 -33.46 2.71
CA GLN A 25 -9.20 -34.10 4.02
C GLN A 25 -9.94 -33.18 5.02
N PRO A 26 -10.78 -33.74 5.91
CA PRO A 26 -11.42 -32.92 6.94
C PRO A 26 -10.33 -32.26 7.77
N VAL A 27 -10.54 -30.97 8.10
CA VAL A 27 -9.65 -30.27 9.03
C VAL A 27 -9.68 -31.03 10.37
N PRO A 28 -8.54 -31.49 10.90
CA PRO A 28 -8.52 -32.22 12.16
C PRO A 28 -8.93 -31.29 13.32
N HIS A 29 -9.34 -31.87 14.44
CA HIS A 29 -9.64 -31.12 15.67
C HIS A 29 -8.44 -30.24 16.09
N GLU A 30 -8.71 -29.10 16.73
CA GLU A 30 -7.70 -28.12 17.14
C GLU A 30 -6.58 -28.74 17.99
N ASP A 31 -6.92 -29.71 18.84
CA ASP A 31 -5.97 -30.48 19.67
C ASP A 31 -4.89 -31.24 18.87
N TYR A 32 -5.16 -31.56 17.59
CA TYR A 32 -4.20 -32.23 16.71
C TYR A 32 -3.40 -31.26 15.84
N TRP A 33 -3.65 -29.94 15.96
CA TRP A 33 -2.90 -28.97 15.19
C TRP A 33 -1.47 -28.90 15.71
N ILE A 34 -0.51 -29.15 14.83
CA ILE A 34 0.89 -28.89 15.14
C ILE A 34 1.00 -27.38 15.32
N THR A 35 1.33 -26.91 16.52
CA THR A 35 1.72 -25.52 16.74
C THR A 35 3.17 -25.40 16.27
N PRO A 36 3.45 -24.87 15.07
CA PRO A 36 4.83 -24.76 14.64
C PRO A 36 5.56 -23.83 15.61
N VAL A 37 6.75 -24.25 16.06
CA VAL A 37 7.66 -23.38 16.81
C VAL A 37 8.23 -22.36 15.83
N MET A 38 7.41 -21.35 15.52
CA MET A 38 7.81 -20.25 14.68
C MET A 38 8.51 -19.22 15.57
N PRO A 39 9.65 -18.66 15.14
CA PRO A 39 10.22 -17.52 15.83
C PRO A 39 9.16 -16.40 15.84
N VAL A 40 8.91 -15.84 17.02
CA VAL A 40 8.05 -14.67 17.15
C VAL A 40 8.71 -13.54 16.37
N LEU A 41 8.13 -13.16 15.23
CA LEU A 41 8.61 -12.06 14.42
C LEU A 41 8.23 -10.74 15.12
N HIS A 42 9.18 -10.18 15.85
CA HIS A 42 9.04 -8.82 16.36
C HIS A 42 9.35 -7.82 15.24
N PRO A 43 8.49 -6.81 15.02
CA PRO A 43 8.80 -5.75 14.07
C PRO A 43 10.02 -4.96 14.56
N ASP A 44 10.88 -4.56 13.64
CA ASP A 44 12.02 -3.68 13.94
C ASP A 44 11.50 -2.35 14.53
N PRO A 45 11.86 -2.01 15.79
CA PRO A 45 11.43 -0.77 16.43
C PRO A 45 11.82 0.50 15.67
N SER A 46 12.90 0.47 14.89
CA SER A 46 13.36 1.61 14.10
C SER A 46 12.48 1.87 12.87
N LEU A 47 11.81 0.83 12.37
CA LEU A 47 10.86 0.90 11.26
C LEU A 47 9.43 1.17 11.73
N LEU A 48 9.18 1.15 13.05
CA LEU A 48 7.88 1.49 13.60
C LEU A 48 7.57 2.97 13.34
N ARG A 49 6.40 3.22 12.73
CA ARG A 49 5.87 4.57 12.62
C ARG A 49 5.60 5.14 14.00
N LYS A 50 6.02 6.39 14.22
CA LYS A 50 5.75 7.12 15.46
C LYS A 50 4.24 7.23 15.71
N PRO A 51 3.78 7.06 16.97
CA PRO A 51 2.39 7.32 17.33
C PRO A 51 2.02 8.79 17.05
N ASN A 52 0.72 9.05 16.90
CA ASN A 52 0.07 10.37 16.62
C ASN A 52 -0.12 10.79 15.16
N ARG A 53 0.30 10.01 14.15
CA ARG A 53 -0.08 10.31 12.76
C ARG A 53 -1.30 9.48 12.35
N PRO A 54 -2.45 10.10 12.02
CA PRO A 54 -3.59 9.39 11.46
C PRO A 54 -3.16 8.56 10.25
N LYS A 55 -3.70 7.33 10.12
CA LYS A 55 -3.53 6.55 8.89
C LYS A 55 -4.11 7.37 7.74
N SER A 56 -3.28 7.72 6.76
CA SER A 56 -3.76 8.22 5.48
C SER A 56 -4.57 7.10 4.82
N SER A 57 -5.83 7.38 4.47
CA SER A 57 -6.62 6.51 3.60
C SER A 57 -6.21 6.64 2.13
N ARG A 58 -5.41 7.66 1.79
CA ARG A 58 -4.91 7.87 0.44
C ARG A 58 -3.80 6.87 0.13
N TYR A 59 -4.04 6.03 -0.86
CA TYR A 59 -3.02 5.26 -1.56
C TYR A 59 -2.33 6.16 -2.58
N HIS A 60 -1.01 6.27 -2.50
CA HIS A 60 -0.22 7.01 -3.49
C HIS A 60 -0.12 6.16 -4.75
N ASN A 61 -0.49 6.72 -5.91
CA ASN A 61 -0.43 6.06 -7.21
C ASN A 61 0.42 6.88 -8.20
N GLU A 62 0.57 6.38 -9.42
CA GLU A 62 1.39 7.01 -10.47
C GLU A 62 0.94 8.44 -10.82
N MET A 63 -0.36 8.74 -10.68
CA MET A 63 -0.93 10.08 -10.92
C MET A 63 -0.49 11.11 -9.87
N ASP A 64 -0.12 10.64 -8.68
CA ASP A 64 0.41 11.49 -7.61
C ASP A 64 1.92 11.72 -7.74
N TRP A 65 2.58 10.96 -8.62
CA TRP A 65 4.00 11.08 -8.83
C TRP A 65 4.30 12.31 -9.67
N ARG A 66 5.13 13.19 -9.10
CA ARG A 66 5.60 14.40 -9.76
C ARG A 66 7.10 14.47 -9.55
N GLU A 67 7.82 14.68 -10.64
CA GLU A 67 9.24 15.03 -10.58
C GLU A 67 9.43 16.20 -9.59
N PRO A 68 10.46 16.18 -8.74
CA PRO A 68 10.78 17.30 -7.87
C PRO A 68 10.85 18.57 -8.72
N SER A 69 9.88 19.47 -8.57
CA SER A 69 9.78 20.62 -9.46
C SER A 69 11.06 21.43 -9.35
N SER A 70 11.68 21.71 -10.50
CA SER A 70 12.89 22.50 -10.62
C SER A 70 12.90 23.73 -9.69
N GLN A 71 14.07 24.01 -9.09
CA GLN A 71 14.34 25.05 -8.09
C GLN A 71 13.26 26.13 -7.99
N VAL A 72 12.56 26.12 -6.84
CA VAL A 72 11.47 27.06 -6.56
C VAL A 72 11.93 28.50 -6.78
N GLN A 73 11.17 29.26 -7.56
CA GLN A 73 11.38 30.69 -7.75
C GLN A 73 10.72 31.48 -6.63
N CYS A 74 11.47 32.40 -6.03
CA CYS A 74 10.98 33.23 -4.96
C CYS A 74 10.02 34.30 -5.47
N GLY A 75 8.75 34.27 -5.03
CA GLY A 75 7.76 35.29 -5.38
C GLY A 75 7.98 36.69 -4.78
N PHE A 76 9.12 36.95 -4.13
CA PHE A 76 9.51 38.29 -3.66
C PHE A 76 10.72 38.84 -4.42
N CYS A 77 11.81 38.09 -4.52
CA CYS A 77 13.04 38.53 -5.18
C CYS A 77 13.27 37.94 -6.58
N GLY A 78 12.39 37.04 -7.03
CA GLY A 78 12.48 36.40 -8.34
C GLY A 78 13.62 35.37 -8.50
N GLN A 79 14.48 35.19 -7.50
CA GLN A 79 15.61 34.26 -7.54
C GLN A 79 15.16 32.82 -7.29
N ARG A 80 15.84 31.86 -7.93
CA ARG A 80 15.58 30.42 -7.76
C ARG A 80 16.27 29.87 -6.51
N GLY A 81 15.83 28.71 -6.06
CA GLY A 81 16.43 27.95 -4.96
C GLY A 81 15.82 28.24 -3.58
N HIS A 82 14.87 29.16 -3.47
CA HIS A 82 14.18 29.42 -2.21
C HIS A 82 12.75 29.94 -2.42
N ASN A 83 11.91 29.68 -1.42
CA ASN A 83 10.55 30.20 -1.36
C ASN A 83 10.50 31.61 -0.73
N ARG A 84 9.43 32.37 -0.99
CA ARG A 84 9.21 33.71 -0.39
C ARG A 84 9.41 33.74 1.13
N ARG A 85 8.95 32.70 1.84
CA ARG A 85 9.11 32.55 3.31
C ARG A 85 10.57 32.52 3.77
N LYS A 86 11.46 31.93 2.97
CA LYS A 86 12.90 31.81 3.24
C LYS A 86 13.70 32.84 2.43
N CYS A 87 13.07 33.90 1.95
CA CYS A 87 13.76 34.88 1.14
C CYS A 87 14.75 35.69 2.00
N PRO A 88 16.05 35.67 1.68
CA PRO A 88 17.05 36.41 2.44
C PRO A 88 16.76 37.91 2.47
N LEU A 89 16.24 38.46 1.36
CA LEU A 89 15.88 39.86 1.26
C LEU A 89 14.63 40.23 2.07
N LEU A 90 13.74 39.26 2.30
CA LEU A 90 12.56 39.46 3.16
C LEU A 90 12.94 39.35 4.63
N GLN A 91 13.81 38.41 4.99
CA GLN A 91 14.30 38.25 6.36
C GLN A 91 15.12 39.45 6.85
N ARG A 92 15.92 40.08 5.98
CA ARG A 92 16.67 41.30 6.29
C ARG A 92 15.80 42.55 6.50
N ARG A 93 14.50 42.50 6.17
CA ARG A 93 13.53 43.60 6.37
C ARG A 93 12.64 43.40 7.58
N ALA A 94 12.71 42.23 8.23
CA ALA A 94 12.04 42.09 9.51
C ALA A 94 12.76 43.03 10.49
N PRO A 95 12.05 43.95 11.17
CA PRO A 95 12.66 44.66 12.28
C PRO A 95 13.11 43.61 13.31
N ASP A 96 14.34 43.77 13.81
CA ASP A 96 14.85 42.99 14.93
C ASP A 96 13.83 43.10 16.07
N ASN A 97 13.37 41.95 16.57
CA ASN A 97 12.61 41.86 17.81
C ASN A 97 13.59 41.87 18.98
#